data_AF-A0A9E3VZS7-F1
#
_entry.id   AF-A0A9E3VZS7-F1
#
_cell.length_a   1.000
_cell.length_b   1.000
_cell.length_c   1.000
_cell.angle_alpha   90.00
_cell.angle_beta   90.00
_cell.angle_gamma   90.00
#
_symmetry.space_group_name_H-M   'P 1'
#
loop_
_entity.id
_entity.type
_entity.pdbx_description
1 polymer ?
#
loop_
_entity_poly.entity_id
_entity_poly.type
_entity_poly.pdbx_seq_one_letter_code
_entity_poly.pdbx_strand_id
1 'polypeptide(L)'
;MRKVLKRILEILDGTPAVYGKKQRGQSVLELALVSPLLVILLAGMVEIGWFARNYLILLEVTRVGARTGTVQQNETSPVNWDNEGSILPSLDSNYPNTASYPDVPINPDDWIQKWRLCDISKPNVEIGFYNFIACVMQRSLNPLPFGRAQRIERGADPGDTFVDEMVVSAFSVQAVDPTYSIFGNGVTSTSLGSDVDWPLGYNDQVQAIVVGRWPENANECHYKEDDTPYDTADPGADGEDGRDPFDWIHDGGRTIHPANYGIPLADREDRMYLELEESDNIRERQRGFVWNGRHQIEGTGCFGSEWSVSQVEDLINLQQFNLDTAQRRYVPSQGIVLVEMWWKHETLSQFVGLSPVISPVFAILGTDTVIETWAAFPLPQVEPRIEFEQ
;
A
#
# COMPACT_ATOMS: atom_id res chain seq x y z
N MET A 1 -1.90 -59.26 4.40
CA MET A 1 -2.57 -57.97 4.71
C MET A 1 -3.86 -58.11 5.52
N ARG A 2 -4.86 -58.93 5.14
CA ARG A 2 -6.12 -59.10 5.93
C ARG A 2 -5.93 -59.51 7.41
N LYS A 3 -4.94 -60.35 7.73
CA LYS A 3 -4.66 -60.76 9.12
C LYS A 3 -4.10 -59.63 10.00
N VAL A 4 -3.37 -58.69 9.39
CA VAL A 4 -2.81 -57.53 10.10
C VAL A 4 -3.91 -56.53 10.40
N LEU A 5 -4.78 -56.27 9.41
CA LEU A 5 -5.94 -55.39 9.57
C LEU A 5 -6.90 -55.90 10.66
N LYS A 6 -7.14 -57.22 10.73
CA LYS A 6 -8.01 -57.81 11.75
C LYS A 6 -7.45 -57.67 13.17
N ARG A 7 -6.13 -57.80 13.34
CA ARG A 7 -5.46 -57.55 14.62
C ARG A 7 -5.47 -56.08 15.02
N ILE A 8 -5.29 -55.17 14.07
CA ILE A 8 -5.39 -53.73 14.34
C ILE A 8 -6.82 -53.37 14.76
N LEU A 9 -7.83 -53.92 14.09
CA LEU A 9 -9.23 -53.78 14.47
C LEU A 9 -9.52 -54.36 15.85
N GLU A 10 -9.07 -55.59 16.16
CA GLU A 10 -9.26 -56.20 17.48
C GLU A 10 -8.56 -55.42 18.62
N ILE A 11 -7.46 -54.73 18.33
CA ILE A 11 -6.76 -53.85 19.29
C ILE A 11 -7.51 -52.52 19.47
N LEU A 12 -8.15 -52.01 18.42
CA LEU A 12 -8.93 -50.76 18.45
C LEU A 12 -10.34 -50.95 19.02
N ASP A 13 -10.92 -52.15 18.94
CA ASP A 13 -12.31 -52.46 19.32
C ASP A 13 -12.51 -52.61 20.85
N GLY A 14 -11.45 -52.42 21.64
CA GLY A 14 -11.55 -52.24 23.09
C GLY A 14 -12.13 -53.42 23.88
N THR A 15 -12.22 -54.62 23.29
CA THR A 15 -12.70 -55.81 24.03
C THR A 15 -11.68 -56.15 25.13
N PRO A 16 -12.02 -55.95 26.41
CA PRO A 16 -11.05 -56.16 27.48
C PRO A 16 -10.74 -57.65 27.54
N ALA A 17 -9.46 -58.00 27.41
CA ALA A 17 -9.00 -59.37 27.61
C ALA A 17 -9.34 -59.79 29.05
N VAL A 18 -10.44 -60.52 29.18
CA VAL A 18 -10.84 -61.25 30.39
C VAL A 18 -9.73 -62.26 30.65
N TYR A 19 -8.69 -61.91 31.42
CA TYR A 19 -7.87 -62.77 32.30
C TYR A 19 -6.65 -62.00 32.85
N GLY A 20 -6.85 -61.26 33.95
CA GLY A 20 -6.02 -61.44 35.15
C GLY A 20 -4.63 -60.79 35.27
N LYS A 21 -4.20 -59.85 34.42
CA LYS A 21 -2.99 -59.03 34.71
C LYS A 21 -3.30 -57.54 34.58
N LYS A 22 -3.21 -56.80 35.70
CA LYS A 22 -3.31 -55.34 35.73
C LYS A 22 -2.28 -54.75 34.76
N GLN A 23 -2.72 -54.28 33.59
CA GLN A 23 -1.86 -53.56 32.63
C GLN A 23 -1.56 -52.17 33.18
N ARG A 24 -0.57 -52.09 34.07
CA ARG A 24 0.04 -50.82 34.47
C ARG A 24 0.82 -50.29 33.26
N GLY A 25 0.26 -49.31 32.56
CA GLY A 25 0.91 -48.67 31.42
C GLY A 25 -0.02 -48.21 30.28
N GLN A 26 -1.25 -48.71 30.22
CA GLN A 26 -2.19 -48.33 29.15
C GLN A 26 -2.50 -46.83 29.18
N SER A 27 -2.80 -46.25 30.35
CA SER A 27 -3.07 -44.81 30.47
C SER A 27 -1.85 -43.94 30.13
N VAL A 28 -0.62 -44.44 30.30
CA VAL A 28 0.60 -43.72 29.91
C VAL A 28 0.74 -43.73 28.39
N LEU A 29 0.40 -44.84 27.72
CA LEU A 29 0.42 -44.94 26.26
C LEU A 29 -0.64 -44.02 25.64
N GLU A 30 -1.86 -44.03 26.18
CA GLU A 30 -2.94 -43.15 25.71
C GLU A 30 -2.57 -41.66 25.90
N LEU A 31 -2.02 -41.29 27.06
CA LEU A 31 -1.53 -39.93 27.28
C LEU A 31 -0.36 -39.58 26.36
N ALA A 32 0.59 -40.48 26.13
CA ALA A 32 1.73 -40.25 25.24
C ALA A 32 1.29 -40.07 23.77
N LEU A 33 0.18 -40.69 23.36
CA LEU A 33 -0.39 -40.53 22.03
C LEU A 33 -1.21 -39.24 21.89
N VAL A 34 -1.91 -38.81 22.94
CA VAL A 34 -2.76 -37.60 22.91
C VAL A 34 -1.97 -36.32 23.21
N SER A 35 -0.91 -36.39 24.01
CA SER A 35 -0.14 -35.21 24.42
C SER A 35 0.45 -34.42 23.25
N PRO A 36 1.05 -35.04 22.21
CA PRO A 36 1.55 -34.30 21.05
C PRO A 36 0.45 -33.51 20.33
N LEU A 37 -0.76 -34.09 20.22
CA LEU A 37 -1.91 -33.42 19.62
C LEU A 37 -2.32 -32.19 20.44
N LEU A 38 -2.37 -32.31 21.77
CA LEU A 38 -2.68 -31.19 22.66
C LEU A 38 -1.61 -30.10 22.61
N VAL A 39 -0.33 -30.47 22.52
CA VAL A 39 0.77 -29.51 22.39
C VAL A 39 0.69 -28.75 21.07
N ILE A 40 0.41 -29.43 19.95
CA ILE A 40 0.22 -28.78 18.64
C ILE A 40 -0.98 -27.82 18.68
N LEU A 41 -2.10 -28.25 19.27
CA LEU A 41 -3.29 -27.41 19.41
C LEU A 41 -3.03 -26.17 20.27
N LEU A 42 -2.32 -26.34 21.39
CA LEU A 42 -1.92 -25.22 22.26
C LEU A 42 -0.96 -24.26 21.53
N ALA A 43 0.05 -24.79 20.84
CA ALA A 43 0.99 -23.99 20.06
C ALA A 43 0.27 -23.19 18.95
N GLY A 44 -0.68 -23.81 18.25
CA GLY A 44 -1.51 -23.14 17.26
C GLY A 44 -2.35 -22.00 17.84
N MET A 45 -2.96 -22.20 19.02
CA MET A 45 -3.70 -21.13 19.70
C MET A 45 -2.81 -19.96 20.11
N VAL A 46 -1.60 -20.25 20.59
CA VAL A 46 -0.62 -19.20 20.96
C VAL A 46 -0.14 -18.45 19.71
N GLU A 47 0.14 -19.14 18.62
CA GLU A 47 0.53 -18.51 17.34
C GLU A 47 -0.56 -17.60 16.79
N ILE A 48 -1.82 -18.06 16.79
CA ILE A 48 -2.96 -17.23 16.35
C ILE A 48 -3.11 -16.00 17.25
N GLY A 49 -2.98 -16.14 18.58
CA GLY A 49 -3.03 -15.02 19.51
C GLY A 49 -1.90 -14.01 19.28
N TRP A 50 -0.70 -14.50 18.98
CA TRP A 50 0.47 -13.69 18.63
C TRP A 50 0.27 -12.93 17.31
N PHE A 51 -0.17 -13.63 16.26
CA PHE A 51 -0.52 -13.05 14.96
C PHE A 51 -1.60 -11.98 15.10
N ALA A 52 -2.70 -12.28 15.79
CA ALA A 52 -3.80 -11.33 16.01
C ALA A 52 -3.34 -10.07 16.76
N ARG A 53 -2.46 -10.21 17.75
CA ARG A 53 -1.87 -9.06 18.45
C ARG A 53 -1.04 -8.19 17.50
N ASN A 54 -0.20 -8.78 16.66
CA ASN A 54 0.63 -8.03 15.70
C ASN A 54 -0.25 -7.34 14.66
N TYR A 55 -1.24 -8.04 14.10
CA TYR A 55 -2.22 -7.48 13.18
C TYR A 55 -2.94 -6.26 13.75
N LEU A 56 -3.43 -6.35 15.00
CA LEU A 56 -4.10 -5.23 15.67
C LEU A 56 -3.17 -4.04 15.90
N ILE A 57 -1.89 -4.28 16.22
CA ILE A 57 -0.90 -3.20 16.36
C ILE A 57 -0.71 -2.49 15.01
N LEU A 58 -0.51 -3.23 13.92
CA LEU A 58 -0.33 -2.67 12.57
C LEU A 58 -1.55 -1.87 12.12
N LEU A 59 -2.75 -2.36 12.42
CA LEU A 59 -4.02 -1.69 12.13
C LEU A 59 -4.14 -0.37 12.91
N GLU A 60 -3.76 -0.34 14.19
CA GLU A 60 -3.74 0.91 14.95
C GLU A 60 -2.65 1.88 14.44
N VAL A 61 -1.48 1.37 14.04
CA VAL A 61 -0.39 2.18 13.48
C VAL A 61 -0.82 2.88 12.19
N THR A 62 -1.42 2.16 11.24
CA THR A 62 -1.91 2.76 9.98
C THR A 62 -3.01 3.78 10.23
N ARG A 63 -3.95 3.50 11.16
CA ARG A 63 -4.96 4.48 11.60
C ARG A 63 -4.36 5.73 12.21
N VAL A 64 -3.34 5.59 13.07
CA VAL A 64 -2.64 6.73 13.67
C VAL A 64 -1.93 7.54 12.60
N GLY A 65 -1.25 6.88 11.66
CA GLY A 65 -0.61 7.53 10.51
C GLY A 65 -1.60 8.35 9.69
N ALA A 66 -2.70 7.73 9.25
CA ALA A 66 -3.69 8.41 8.44
C ALA A 66 -4.38 9.57 9.19
N ARG A 67 -4.74 9.41 10.47
CA ARG A 67 -5.25 10.51 11.30
C ARG A 67 -4.25 11.65 11.44
N THR A 68 -2.97 11.33 11.59
CA THR A 68 -1.90 12.32 11.71
C THR A 68 -1.77 13.14 10.43
N GLY A 69 -1.97 12.52 9.26
CA GLY A 69 -2.02 13.23 7.98
C GLY A 69 -3.14 14.27 7.93
N THR A 70 -4.33 13.95 8.44
CA THR A 70 -5.49 14.87 8.39
C THR A 70 -5.30 16.19 9.15
N VAL A 71 -4.39 16.22 10.12
CA VAL A 71 -4.14 17.39 10.97
C VAL A 71 -2.91 18.19 10.55
N GLN A 72 -2.14 17.72 9.57
CA GLN A 72 -1.04 18.49 9.00
C GLN A 72 -1.60 19.68 8.23
N GLN A 73 -0.95 20.84 8.34
CA GLN A 73 -1.39 22.08 7.70
C GLN A 73 -0.17 22.92 7.31
N ASN A 74 -0.36 23.86 6.38
CA ASN A 74 0.68 24.82 5.96
C ASN A 74 1.95 24.11 5.47
N GLU A 75 3.12 24.43 6.02
CA GLU A 75 4.43 23.88 5.63
C GLU A 75 4.51 22.34 5.72
N THR A 76 3.66 21.70 6.52
CA THR A 76 3.59 20.24 6.59
C THR A 76 2.47 19.64 5.73
N SER A 77 1.83 20.42 4.86
CA SER A 77 0.84 19.94 3.88
C SER A 77 1.52 19.07 2.81
N PRO A 78 0.84 18.05 2.25
CA PRO A 78 1.37 17.29 1.11
C PRO A 78 1.65 18.16 -0.12
N VAL A 79 0.96 19.30 -0.25
CA VAL A 79 1.16 20.28 -1.34
C VAL A 79 2.49 21.01 -1.21
N ASN A 80 2.98 21.21 0.01
CA ASN A 80 4.25 21.89 0.28
C ASN A 80 5.40 20.87 0.47
N TRP A 81 5.16 19.61 0.13
CA TRP A 81 6.18 18.57 0.21
C TRP A 81 7.26 18.80 -0.84
N ASP A 82 8.52 18.70 -0.43
CA ASP A 82 9.64 18.67 -1.37
C ASP A 82 9.70 17.29 -2.06
N ASN A 83 9.37 17.30 -3.33
CA ASN A 83 9.31 16.11 -4.18
C ASN A 83 10.65 15.36 -4.25
N GLU A 84 11.81 15.98 -3.97
CA GLU A 84 13.08 15.26 -3.84
C GLU A 84 13.02 14.18 -2.75
N GLY A 85 12.22 14.39 -1.70
CA GLY A 85 12.02 13.42 -0.64
C GLY A 85 11.16 12.22 -1.04
N SER A 86 10.45 12.29 -2.16
CA SER A 86 9.59 11.19 -2.62
C SER A 86 10.38 10.07 -3.28
N ILE A 87 11.56 10.38 -3.84
CA ILE A 87 12.35 9.46 -4.67
C ILE A 87 12.54 8.10 -3.99
N LEU A 88 12.44 7.01 -4.76
CA LEU A 88 12.68 5.66 -4.25
C LEU A 88 14.07 5.59 -3.62
N PRO A 89 14.20 5.13 -2.35
CA PRO A 89 15.49 4.77 -1.79
C PRO A 89 16.07 3.65 -2.65
N SER A 90 17.07 3.96 -3.48
CA SER A 90 17.73 3.01 -4.39
C SER A 90 18.10 1.73 -3.63
N LEU A 91 17.41 0.62 -3.94
CA LEU A 91 17.65 -0.67 -3.28
C LEU A 91 18.69 -1.53 -3.97
N ASP A 92 19.16 -1.16 -5.16
CA ASP A 92 20.26 -1.87 -5.80
C ASP A 92 20.98 -0.97 -6.81
N SER A 93 22.32 -0.98 -6.75
CA SER A 93 23.18 -0.42 -7.79
C SER A 93 22.94 -1.04 -9.18
N ASN A 94 22.29 -2.21 -9.24
CA ASN A 94 21.96 -2.93 -10.47
C ASN A 94 20.65 -2.50 -11.14
N TYR A 95 19.82 -1.70 -10.48
CA TYR A 95 18.64 -1.08 -11.09
C TYR A 95 18.95 0.41 -11.36
N PRO A 96 19.57 0.75 -12.50
CA PRO A 96 19.77 2.13 -12.93
C PRO A 96 18.42 2.74 -13.35
N ASN A 97 17.49 2.84 -12.41
CA ASN A 97 16.13 3.29 -12.63
C ASN A 97 15.90 4.74 -12.23
N THR A 98 16.93 5.41 -11.74
CA THR A 98 17.07 6.81 -12.10
C THR A 98 17.60 6.81 -13.53
N ALA A 99 16.73 6.94 -14.52
CA ALA A 99 17.12 7.73 -15.68
C ALA A 99 17.71 9.00 -15.07
N SER A 100 19.03 9.11 -15.19
CA SER A 100 19.88 10.03 -14.45
C SER A 100 19.12 11.31 -14.12
N TYR A 101 18.78 11.56 -12.85
CA TYR A 101 18.74 12.94 -12.38
C TYR A 101 20.21 13.36 -12.45
N PRO A 102 20.69 13.93 -13.58
CA PRO A 102 22.12 13.99 -13.87
C PRO A 102 22.84 14.95 -12.90
N ASP A 103 22.07 15.69 -12.11
CA ASP A 103 22.50 16.82 -11.31
C ASP A 103 22.14 16.68 -9.82
N VAL A 104 21.85 15.47 -9.33
CA VAL A 104 21.66 15.22 -7.89
C VAL A 104 22.94 14.58 -7.32
N PRO A 105 23.95 15.37 -6.91
CA PRO A 105 25.22 14.88 -6.34
C PRO A 105 25.02 14.46 -4.88
N ILE A 106 23.95 13.73 -4.57
CA ILE A 106 23.65 13.39 -3.19
C ILE A 106 24.25 12.03 -2.87
N ASN A 107 25.11 12.00 -1.85
CA ASN A 107 25.50 10.77 -1.20
C ASN A 107 24.20 10.07 -0.74
N PRO A 108 23.87 8.85 -1.21
CA PRO A 108 22.62 8.17 -0.86
C PRO A 108 22.35 8.14 0.65
N ASP A 109 23.42 8.05 1.45
CA ASP A 109 23.33 8.11 2.90
C ASP A 109 22.82 9.45 3.43
N ASP A 110 23.22 10.58 2.83
CA ASP A 110 22.77 11.93 3.22
C ASP A 110 21.33 12.19 2.81
N TRP A 111 20.91 11.72 1.63
CA TRP A 111 19.52 11.80 1.18
C TRP A 111 18.58 10.99 2.09
N ILE A 112 18.94 9.73 2.37
CA ILE A 112 18.18 8.88 3.30
C ILE A 112 18.15 9.52 4.68
N GLN A 113 19.28 10.10 5.12
CA GLN A 113 19.34 10.83 6.39
C GLN A 113 18.38 12.01 6.42
N LYS A 114 18.32 12.79 5.35
CA LYS A 114 17.45 13.98 5.24
C LYS A 114 15.97 13.62 5.33
N TRP A 115 15.52 12.60 4.59
CA TRP A 115 14.10 12.36 4.38
C TRP A 115 13.50 11.16 5.11
N ARG A 116 14.32 10.23 5.61
CA ARG A 116 13.86 8.95 6.20
C ARG A 116 14.34 8.73 7.64
N LEU A 117 14.92 9.75 8.29
CA LEU A 117 15.23 9.69 9.71
C LEU A 117 14.19 10.39 10.57
N CYS A 118 13.91 9.76 11.71
CA CYS A 118 12.97 10.28 12.72
C CYS A 118 13.65 11.00 13.89
N ASP A 119 14.94 11.26 13.76
CA ASP A 119 15.78 11.90 14.76
C ASP A 119 16.09 13.35 14.37
N ILE A 120 15.22 14.26 14.82
CA ILE A 120 15.36 15.71 14.60
C ILE A 120 16.62 16.32 15.23
N SER A 121 17.37 15.58 16.05
CA SER A 121 18.64 16.06 16.59
C SER A 121 19.79 15.98 15.59
N LYS A 122 19.62 15.23 14.50
CA LYS A 122 20.61 15.14 13.42
C LYS A 122 20.52 16.38 12.53
N PRO A 123 21.67 16.97 12.14
CA PRO A 123 21.68 18.02 11.13
C PRO A 123 21.08 17.47 9.83
N ASN A 124 20.43 18.34 9.05
CA ASN A 124 19.85 18.04 7.74
C ASN A 124 18.60 17.16 7.74
N VAL A 125 18.03 16.75 8.87
CA VAL A 125 16.71 16.10 8.88
C VAL A 125 15.65 17.16 8.62
N GLU A 126 14.99 17.07 7.48
CA GLU A 126 13.82 17.88 7.18
C GLU A 126 12.56 17.15 7.64
N ILE A 127 11.56 17.87 8.12
CA ILE A 127 10.28 17.30 8.54
C ILE A 127 9.19 17.90 7.67
N GLY A 128 8.65 17.09 6.78
CA GLY A 128 7.51 17.43 5.92
C GLY A 128 6.34 16.47 6.15
N PHE A 129 5.36 16.49 5.26
CA PHE A 129 4.12 15.71 5.41
C PHE A 129 4.38 14.21 5.59
N TYR A 130 5.05 13.59 4.62
CA TYR A 130 5.13 12.13 4.56
C TYR A 130 6.07 11.53 5.59
N ASN A 131 7.25 12.11 5.77
CA ASN A 131 8.20 11.58 6.74
C ASN A 131 7.75 11.81 8.18
N PHE A 132 7.00 12.88 8.47
CA PHE A 132 6.40 13.07 9.77
C PHE A 132 5.40 11.94 10.10
N ILE A 133 4.51 11.62 9.15
CA ILE A 133 3.54 10.52 9.29
C ILE A 133 4.26 9.19 9.53
N ALA A 134 5.24 8.86 8.69
CA ALA A 134 6.00 7.62 8.82
C ALA A 134 6.78 7.54 10.15
N CYS A 135 7.31 8.66 10.65
CA CYS A 135 7.97 8.70 11.96
C CYS A 135 7.01 8.49 13.13
N VAL A 136 5.79 9.03 13.05
CA VAL A 136 4.74 8.75 14.05
C VAL A 136 4.35 7.26 14.00
N MET A 137 4.23 6.69 12.82
CA MET A 137 3.95 5.26 12.64
C MET A 137 5.07 4.39 13.23
N GLN A 138 6.34 4.69 12.91
CA GLN A 138 7.50 3.94 13.42
C GLN A 138 7.56 3.95 14.95
N ARG A 139 7.27 5.09 15.59
CA ARG A 139 7.19 5.18 17.06
C ARG A 139 6.03 4.37 17.63
N SER A 140 4.93 4.26 16.90
CA SER A 140 3.73 3.52 17.29
C SER A 140 3.88 2.00 17.13
N LEU A 141 4.90 1.53 16.38
CA LEU A 141 5.15 0.10 16.16
C LEU A 141 5.74 -0.62 17.37
N ASN A 142 6.36 0.07 18.32
CA ASN A 142 6.99 -0.56 19.48
C ASN A 142 5.98 -1.47 20.22
N PRO A 143 6.22 -2.80 20.32
CA PRO A 143 7.52 -3.49 20.26
C PRO A 143 7.87 -4.23 18.97
N LEU A 144 7.11 -4.11 17.90
CA LEU A 144 7.42 -4.76 16.62
C LEU A 144 8.71 -4.17 16.02
N PRO A 145 9.67 -5.01 15.58
CA PRO A 145 10.80 -4.52 14.83
C PRO A 145 10.34 -4.09 13.45
N PHE A 146 10.91 -3.00 12.94
CA PHE A 146 10.61 -2.50 11.60
C PHE A 146 11.90 -2.23 10.83
N GLY A 147 11.99 -2.84 9.66
CA GLY A 147 13.15 -2.73 8.78
C GLY A 147 14.29 -3.68 9.15
N ARG A 148 15.25 -3.77 8.22
CA ARG A 148 16.35 -4.75 8.27
C ARG A 148 17.23 -4.61 9.51
N ALA A 149 17.66 -3.40 9.85
CA ALA A 149 18.60 -3.19 10.95
C ALA A 149 18.05 -3.71 12.29
N GLN A 150 16.81 -3.33 12.63
CA GLN A 150 16.17 -3.74 13.89
C GLN A 150 15.91 -5.25 13.96
N ARG A 151 15.62 -5.89 12.82
CA ARG A 151 15.42 -7.35 12.76
C ARG A 151 16.73 -8.12 12.90
N ILE A 152 17.79 -7.68 12.23
CA ILE A 152 19.13 -8.29 12.39
C ILE A 152 19.59 -8.18 13.85
N GLU A 153 19.37 -7.04 14.52
CA GLU A 153 19.66 -6.87 15.95
C GLU A 153 18.89 -7.86 16.83
N ARG A 154 17.74 -8.36 16.37
CA ARG A 154 16.92 -9.38 17.05
C ARG A 154 17.23 -10.81 16.59
N GLY A 155 18.22 -11.00 15.71
CA GLY A 155 18.69 -12.32 15.28
C GLY A 155 18.11 -12.81 13.96
N ALA A 156 17.44 -11.96 13.16
CA ALA A 156 17.06 -12.31 11.80
C ALA A 156 18.29 -12.52 10.90
N ASP A 157 18.16 -13.38 9.88
CA ASP A 157 19.22 -13.63 8.91
C ASP A 157 19.52 -12.34 8.12
N PRO A 158 20.79 -11.88 8.04
CA PRO A 158 21.15 -10.74 7.21
C PRO A 158 20.77 -10.87 5.74
N GLY A 159 20.66 -12.09 5.21
CA GLY A 159 20.26 -12.38 3.83
C GLY A 159 18.75 -12.41 3.61
N ASP A 160 17.93 -12.25 4.65
CA ASP A 160 16.48 -12.33 4.53
C ASP A 160 15.91 -11.14 3.72
N THR A 161 14.90 -11.42 2.90
CA THR A 161 14.15 -10.39 2.17
C THR A 161 13.10 -9.81 3.12
N PHE A 162 13.25 -8.54 3.45
CA PHE A 162 12.32 -7.85 4.34
C PHE A 162 11.37 -7.00 3.51
N VAL A 163 10.07 -7.33 3.55
CA VAL A 163 8.98 -6.58 2.87
C VAL A 163 8.42 -5.49 3.80
N ASP A 164 9.16 -5.11 4.84
CA ASP A 164 8.70 -4.08 5.78
C ASP A 164 8.65 -2.72 5.06
N GLU A 165 7.45 -2.19 4.88
CA GLU A 165 7.22 -0.95 4.14
C GLU A 165 6.09 -0.13 4.76
N MET A 166 6.23 1.19 4.68
CA MET A 166 5.15 2.14 4.93
C MET A 166 4.95 2.96 3.67
N VAL A 167 3.72 2.99 3.18
CA VAL A 167 3.36 3.84 2.05
C VAL A 167 2.33 4.84 2.48
N VAL A 168 2.53 6.08 2.06
CA VAL A 168 1.61 7.18 2.34
C VAL A 168 1.29 7.87 1.02
N SER A 169 0.03 7.84 0.64
CA SER A 169 -0.49 8.55 -0.53
C SER A 169 -1.49 9.60 -0.07
N ALA A 170 -1.48 10.77 -0.71
CA ALA A 170 -2.56 11.73 -0.60
C ALA A 170 -3.29 11.81 -1.95
N PHE A 171 -4.61 11.96 -1.92
CA PHE A 171 -5.47 12.04 -3.09
C PHE A 171 -6.34 13.28 -2.98
N SER A 172 -6.69 13.88 -4.11
CA SER A 172 -7.71 14.91 -4.23
C SER A 172 -8.88 14.28 -4.96
N VAL A 173 -10.07 14.50 -4.43
CA VAL A 173 -11.26 13.82 -4.94
C VAL A 173 -12.34 14.85 -5.16
N GLN A 174 -12.87 14.91 -6.37
CA GLN A 174 -13.92 15.84 -6.74
C GLN A 174 -15.20 15.12 -7.11
N ALA A 175 -16.33 15.59 -6.59
CA ALA A 175 -17.64 15.19 -7.10
C ALA A 175 -17.89 15.86 -8.46
N VAL A 176 -18.07 15.07 -9.50
CA VAL A 176 -18.29 15.52 -10.87
C VAL A 176 -19.60 14.95 -11.39
N ASP A 177 -20.40 15.83 -12.00
CA ASP A 177 -21.63 15.45 -12.69
C ASP A 177 -21.29 15.26 -14.18
N PRO A 178 -21.27 14.03 -14.72
CA PRO A 178 -20.83 13.74 -16.08
C PRO A 178 -21.74 14.38 -17.14
N THR A 179 -22.93 14.89 -16.76
CA THR A 179 -23.84 15.58 -17.67
C THR A 179 -23.40 17.00 -18.03
N TYR A 180 -22.53 17.63 -17.21
CA TYR A 180 -22.03 18.96 -17.47
C TYR A 180 -20.74 18.89 -18.28
N SER A 181 -20.66 19.73 -19.32
CA SER A 181 -19.45 19.84 -20.11
C SER A 181 -18.36 20.51 -19.29
N ILE A 182 -17.25 19.81 -19.12
CA ILE A 182 -16.09 20.26 -18.35
C ILE A 182 -15.42 21.49 -19.01
N PHE A 183 -15.71 21.78 -20.28
CA PHE A 183 -15.00 22.78 -21.09
C PHE A 183 -15.87 23.92 -21.64
N GLY A 184 -17.07 24.12 -21.10
CA GLY A 184 -17.94 25.28 -21.37
C GLY A 184 -18.46 25.46 -22.80
N ASN A 185 -17.90 24.74 -23.76
CA ASN A 185 -18.40 24.57 -25.11
C ASN A 185 -18.72 23.11 -25.31
N GLY A 186 -19.76 22.65 -24.60
CA GLY A 186 -20.43 21.37 -24.82
C GLY A 186 -19.57 20.37 -25.56
N VAL A 187 -18.60 19.75 -24.87
CA VAL A 187 -17.87 18.61 -25.40
C VAL A 187 -18.91 17.55 -25.66
N THR A 188 -19.42 17.57 -26.89
CA THR A 188 -20.38 16.60 -27.35
C THR A 188 -19.69 15.28 -27.16
N SER A 189 -20.43 14.28 -26.66
CA SER A 189 -20.02 12.90 -26.39
C SER A 189 -19.35 12.15 -27.56
N THR A 190 -19.03 12.86 -28.63
CA THR A 190 -18.35 12.43 -29.84
C THR A 190 -16.87 12.80 -29.88
N SER A 191 -16.36 13.60 -28.94
CA SER A 191 -14.96 14.08 -28.94
C SER A 191 -14.12 13.68 -27.73
N LEU A 192 -14.74 13.43 -26.56
CA LEU A 192 -14.16 12.50 -25.60
C LEU A 192 -14.48 11.12 -26.17
N GLY A 193 -13.47 10.44 -26.71
CA GLY A 193 -13.64 9.08 -27.23
C GLY A 193 -14.13 8.13 -26.13
N SER A 194 -13.98 6.85 -26.37
CA SER A 194 -14.12 5.76 -25.38
C SER A 194 -13.23 5.89 -24.12
N ASP A 195 -12.66 7.07 -23.88
CA ASP A 195 -11.36 7.24 -23.24
C ASP A 195 -11.49 7.98 -21.88
N VAL A 196 -12.71 8.30 -21.44
CA VAL A 196 -12.95 8.72 -20.05
C VAL A 196 -13.54 7.55 -19.30
N ASP A 197 -12.73 6.91 -18.46
CA ASP A 197 -13.19 5.85 -17.57
C ASP A 197 -13.96 6.46 -16.40
N TRP A 198 -15.29 6.35 -16.46
CA TRP A 198 -16.17 6.79 -15.39
C TRP A 198 -16.36 5.63 -14.41
N PRO A 199 -16.01 5.76 -13.12
CA PRO A 199 -16.08 4.67 -12.14
C PRO A 199 -17.46 3.97 -12.07
N LEU A 200 -18.53 4.73 -12.28
CA LEU A 200 -19.91 4.23 -12.26
C LEU A 200 -20.55 4.12 -13.65
N GLY A 201 -19.75 4.25 -14.70
CA GLY A 201 -20.20 4.40 -16.08
C GLY A 201 -20.87 5.74 -16.38
N TYR A 202 -21.18 5.96 -17.65
CA TYR A 202 -21.86 7.17 -18.14
C TYR A 202 -23.37 7.09 -17.84
N ASN A 203 -23.75 7.19 -16.57
CA ASN A 203 -25.12 6.99 -16.09
C ASN A 203 -25.82 8.28 -15.63
N ASP A 204 -25.33 9.46 -16.06
CA ASP A 204 -25.84 10.78 -15.64
C ASP A 204 -25.88 10.98 -14.11
N GLN A 205 -25.03 10.26 -13.36
CA GLN A 205 -24.95 10.34 -11.91
C GLN A 205 -23.68 11.06 -11.47
N VAL A 206 -23.82 11.93 -10.46
CA VAL A 206 -22.67 12.54 -9.80
C VAL A 206 -21.79 11.46 -9.18
N GLN A 207 -20.51 11.48 -9.52
CA GLN A 207 -19.53 10.52 -9.02
C GLN A 207 -18.27 11.25 -8.57
N ALA A 208 -17.68 10.74 -7.51
CA ALA A 208 -16.40 11.20 -7.00
C ALA A 208 -15.30 10.63 -7.91
N ILE A 209 -14.49 11.49 -8.51
CA ILE A 209 -13.31 11.09 -9.27
C ILE A 209 -12.07 11.60 -8.56
N VAL A 210 -10.96 10.89 -8.70
CA VAL A 210 -9.66 11.37 -8.26
C VAL A 210 -9.15 12.34 -9.31
N VAL A 211 -8.69 13.51 -8.86
CA VAL A 211 -8.24 14.62 -9.69
C VAL A 211 -6.80 15.03 -9.39
N GLY A 212 -6.11 14.22 -8.60
CA GLY A 212 -4.71 14.41 -8.23
C GLY A 212 -4.27 13.42 -7.16
N ARG A 213 -2.98 13.07 -7.19
CA ARG A 213 -2.32 12.19 -6.20
C ARG A 213 -0.97 12.78 -5.84
N TRP A 214 -0.63 12.75 -4.56
CA TRP A 214 0.63 13.26 -4.05
C TRP A 214 1.44 12.12 -3.40
N PRO A 215 2.79 12.22 -3.42
CA PRO A 215 3.55 13.32 -4.03
C PRO A 215 3.48 13.28 -5.57
N GLU A 216 3.65 14.45 -6.19
CA GLU A 216 3.35 14.66 -7.63
C GLU A 216 4.38 14.01 -8.57
N ASN A 217 5.50 13.52 -8.02
CA ASN A 217 6.56 12.82 -8.76
C ASN A 217 6.64 11.33 -8.41
N ALA A 218 5.57 10.81 -7.79
CA ALA A 218 5.37 9.41 -7.49
C ALA A 218 3.86 9.12 -7.48
N ASN A 219 3.18 9.52 -8.54
CA ASN A 219 1.73 9.41 -8.69
C ASN A 219 1.34 8.18 -9.53
N GLU A 220 2.26 7.63 -10.33
CA GLU A 220 1.95 6.63 -11.33
C GLU A 220 2.98 5.49 -11.42
N CYS A 221 2.69 4.52 -12.29
CA CYS A 221 3.55 3.38 -12.54
C CYS A 221 3.65 3.12 -14.04
N HIS A 222 4.80 3.45 -14.62
CA HIS A 222 5.05 3.35 -16.07
C HIS A 222 5.98 2.19 -16.44
N TYR A 223 5.93 1.09 -15.68
CA TYR A 223 6.80 -0.07 -15.87
C TYR A 223 6.04 -1.41 -15.91
N LYS A 224 6.72 -2.44 -16.44
CA LYS A 224 6.29 -3.84 -16.45
C LYS A 224 7.19 -4.70 -15.56
N GLU A 225 6.72 -5.92 -15.23
CA GLU A 225 7.46 -6.91 -14.44
C GLU A 225 8.88 -7.21 -14.98
N ASP A 226 9.07 -7.17 -16.30
CA ASP A 226 10.36 -7.45 -16.95
C ASP A 226 11.31 -6.25 -16.97
N ASP A 227 11.02 -5.23 -16.15
CA ASP A 227 11.75 -3.97 -16.07
C ASP A 227 11.72 -3.18 -17.38
N THR A 228 10.89 -3.59 -18.34
CA THR A 228 10.70 -2.84 -19.57
C THR A 228 9.76 -1.68 -19.29
N PRO A 229 10.14 -0.48 -19.73
CA PRO A 229 9.24 0.64 -19.71
C PRO A 229 7.95 0.36 -20.47
N TYR A 230 6.87 0.98 -20.01
CA TYR A 230 5.68 1.09 -20.84
C TYR A 230 6.02 1.76 -22.17
N ASP A 231 5.53 1.21 -23.28
CA ASP A 231 5.68 1.86 -24.58
C ASP A 231 4.64 2.98 -24.65
N THR A 232 5.07 4.19 -24.33
CA THR A 232 4.23 5.40 -24.36
C THR A 232 3.67 5.69 -25.76
N ALA A 233 4.08 4.96 -26.81
CA ALA A 233 3.53 5.07 -28.15
C ALA A 233 2.21 4.30 -28.34
N ASP A 234 1.81 3.45 -27.40
CA ASP A 234 0.53 2.74 -27.42
C ASP A 234 -0.28 3.08 -26.15
N PRO A 235 -1.00 4.21 -26.13
CA PRO A 235 -1.83 4.63 -24.99
C PRO A 235 -3.00 3.67 -24.69
N GLY A 236 -3.24 2.67 -25.55
CA GLY A 236 -4.19 1.59 -25.30
C GLY A 236 -3.53 0.31 -24.78
N ALA A 237 -2.20 0.24 -24.81
CA ALA A 237 -1.49 -0.87 -24.20
C ALA A 237 -1.38 -0.67 -22.70
N ASP A 238 -1.32 0.56 -22.16
CA ASP A 238 -1.14 0.93 -20.75
C ASP A 238 -1.74 -0.13 -19.83
N GLY A 239 -0.87 -1.03 -19.38
CA GLY A 239 -1.31 -2.33 -18.89
C GLY A 239 -1.99 -2.10 -17.56
N GLU A 240 -3.32 -2.28 -17.47
CA GLU A 240 -4.19 -2.33 -16.27
C GLU A 240 -4.02 -1.27 -15.17
N ASP A 241 -3.05 -0.36 -15.26
CA ASP A 241 -2.39 0.14 -14.05
C ASP A 241 -2.36 1.68 -14.04
N GLY A 242 -3.58 2.25 -13.99
CA GLY A 242 -3.88 3.58 -13.46
C GLY A 242 -3.69 4.74 -14.44
N ARG A 243 -4.81 5.40 -14.80
CA ARG A 243 -4.84 6.77 -15.32
C ARG A 243 -3.98 7.69 -14.45
N ASP A 244 -3.16 8.55 -15.04
CA ASP A 244 -2.52 9.64 -14.30
C ASP A 244 -3.64 10.51 -13.70
N PRO A 245 -3.73 10.64 -12.36
CA PRO A 245 -4.76 11.44 -11.73
C PRO A 245 -4.67 12.92 -12.09
N PHE A 246 -3.56 13.39 -12.67
CA PHE A 246 -3.41 14.76 -13.16
C PHE A 246 -3.72 14.90 -14.67
N ASP A 247 -3.44 13.90 -15.50
CA ASP A 247 -3.88 13.87 -16.90
C ASP A 247 -5.16 13.06 -17.10
N TRP A 248 -6.30 13.68 -16.79
CA TRP A 248 -7.60 13.00 -16.91
C TRP A 248 -8.09 12.80 -18.36
N ILE A 249 -7.37 13.32 -19.36
CA ILE A 249 -7.68 13.14 -20.78
C ILE A 249 -6.52 12.43 -21.47
N HIS A 250 -6.78 11.28 -22.07
CA HIS A 250 -5.79 10.47 -22.82
C HIS A 250 -5.20 11.12 -24.09
N ASP A 251 -5.36 12.43 -24.30
CA ASP A 251 -4.84 13.13 -25.47
C ASP A 251 -3.32 13.41 -25.37
N GLY A 252 -2.66 12.92 -24.32
CA GLY A 252 -1.21 13.07 -24.10
C GLY A 252 -0.79 14.52 -23.95
N GLY A 253 -1.73 15.37 -23.53
CA GLY A 253 -1.53 16.79 -23.36
C GLY A 253 -2.23 17.20 -22.08
N ARG A 254 -1.46 17.81 -21.16
CA ARG A 254 -1.96 18.33 -19.88
C ARG A 254 -3.34 18.91 -20.05
N THR A 255 -4.25 18.51 -19.17
CA THR A 255 -5.58 19.08 -19.21
C THR A 255 -5.56 20.53 -18.70
N ILE A 256 -5.16 21.45 -19.57
CA ILE A 256 -5.18 22.89 -19.34
C ILE A 256 -6.61 23.34 -19.60
N HIS A 257 -7.28 23.83 -18.56
CA HIS A 257 -8.59 24.45 -18.72
C HIS A 257 -8.53 25.57 -19.79
N PRO A 258 -9.42 25.59 -20.81
CA PRO A 258 -9.41 26.52 -21.92
C PRO A 258 -9.37 28.00 -21.51
N ALA A 259 -9.99 28.35 -20.37
CA ALA A 259 -9.93 29.70 -19.81
C ALA A 259 -8.49 30.18 -19.48
N ASN A 260 -7.52 29.27 -19.37
CA ASN A 260 -6.13 29.59 -19.05
C ASN A 260 -5.24 29.83 -20.27
N TYR A 261 -5.76 29.64 -21.49
CA TYR A 261 -5.03 29.98 -22.72
C TYR A 261 -4.64 31.47 -22.81
N GLY A 262 -5.18 32.33 -21.93
CA GLY A 262 -4.85 33.75 -21.83
C GLY A 262 -4.16 34.20 -20.53
N ILE A 263 -3.94 33.31 -19.56
CA ILE A 263 -3.29 33.67 -18.28
C ILE A 263 -1.76 33.51 -18.43
N PRO A 264 -0.95 34.54 -18.12
CA PRO A 264 0.51 34.44 -18.14
C PRO A 264 1.03 33.32 -17.24
N LEU A 265 2.08 32.60 -17.67
CA LEU A 265 2.68 31.48 -16.92
C LEU A 265 2.98 31.81 -15.45
N ALA A 266 3.47 33.02 -15.16
CA ALA A 266 3.76 33.48 -13.79
C ALA A 266 2.52 33.63 -12.89
N ASP A 267 1.33 33.82 -13.48
CA ASP A 267 0.06 33.91 -12.75
C ASP A 267 -0.66 32.55 -12.71
N ARG A 268 -0.11 31.50 -13.36
CA ARG A 268 -0.61 30.13 -13.29
C ARG A 268 -0.14 29.40 -12.03
N GLU A 269 0.98 29.81 -11.44
CA GLU A 269 1.55 29.17 -10.24
C GLU A 269 0.66 29.28 -8.99
N ASP A 270 -0.15 30.33 -8.88
CA ASP A 270 -1.07 30.53 -7.74
C ASP A 270 -2.40 29.74 -7.87
N ARG A 271 -2.65 29.14 -9.03
CA ARG A 271 -3.83 28.31 -9.27
C ARG A 271 -3.31 26.94 -9.61
N MET A 272 -3.14 26.08 -8.61
CA MET A 272 -2.61 24.73 -8.78
C MET A 272 -3.27 23.99 -9.96
N TYR A 273 -2.57 23.98 -11.09
CA TYR A 273 -2.79 23.13 -12.24
C TYR A 273 -1.54 22.26 -12.30
N LEU A 274 -1.63 21.06 -11.73
CA LEU A 274 -1.65 19.82 -12.52
C LEU A 274 -0.29 19.62 -13.21
N GLU A 275 0.58 18.96 -12.45
CA GLU A 275 1.90 18.41 -12.80
C GLU A 275 3.05 19.41 -13.02
N LEU A 276 4.12 19.30 -12.20
CA LEU A 276 5.35 20.09 -12.35
C LEU A 276 5.97 19.80 -13.72
N GLU A 277 6.22 20.87 -14.50
CA GLU A 277 6.53 20.80 -15.93
C GLU A 277 7.76 19.96 -16.30
N GLU A 278 8.59 19.64 -15.31
CA GLU A 278 9.85 18.92 -15.45
C GLU A 278 9.82 17.49 -14.87
N SER A 279 8.74 17.07 -14.18
CA SER A 279 8.69 15.80 -13.44
C SER A 279 8.25 14.61 -14.28
N ASP A 280 7.32 14.79 -15.23
CA ASP A 280 6.68 13.70 -16.00
C ASP A 280 7.47 13.24 -17.25
N ASN A 281 8.54 13.96 -17.61
CA ASN A 281 9.40 13.49 -18.69
C ASN A 281 10.22 12.23 -18.31
N ILE A 282 10.08 11.74 -17.08
CA ILE A 282 10.81 10.63 -16.53
C ILE A 282 9.80 9.56 -16.10
N ARG A 283 10.02 8.34 -16.57
CA ARG A 283 9.17 7.19 -16.24
C ARG A 283 9.15 6.95 -14.73
N GLU A 284 7.97 7.05 -14.13
CA GLU A 284 7.80 6.81 -12.70
C GLU A 284 7.64 5.31 -12.38
N ARG A 285 8.24 4.89 -11.26
CA ARG A 285 8.19 3.52 -10.72
C ARG A 285 7.53 3.47 -9.36
N GLN A 286 6.91 4.55 -8.92
CA GLN A 286 6.55 4.72 -7.54
C GLN A 286 5.15 5.30 -7.40
N ARG A 287 4.35 4.67 -6.56
CA ARG A 287 3.01 5.10 -6.20
C ARG A 287 2.97 5.55 -4.74
N GLY A 288 2.75 6.83 -4.50
CA GLY A 288 2.80 7.43 -3.18
C GLY A 288 4.22 7.54 -2.62
N PHE A 289 4.35 8.07 -1.41
CA PHE A 289 5.62 8.08 -0.70
C PHE A 289 5.93 6.71 -0.11
N VAL A 290 7.10 6.13 -0.41
CA VAL A 290 7.57 4.87 0.18
C VAL A 290 8.70 5.11 1.18
N TRP A 291 8.66 4.42 2.31
CA TRP A 291 9.64 4.61 3.38
C TRP A 291 10.97 3.88 3.12
N ASN A 292 10.92 2.57 2.84
CA ASN A 292 12.10 1.73 2.61
C ASN A 292 12.33 1.37 1.13
N GLY A 293 11.32 1.56 0.27
CA GLY A 293 11.31 1.17 -1.14
C GLY A 293 11.19 -0.34 -1.40
N ARG A 294 10.84 -1.17 -0.42
CA ARG A 294 10.99 -2.64 -0.48
C ARG A 294 9.76 -3.41 -0.93
N HIS A 295 8.61 -2.76 -0.92
CA HIS A 295 7.39 -3.37 -1.40
C HIS A 295 7.23 -3.07 -2.89
N GLN A 296 7.52 -4.08 -3.70
CA GLN A 296 7.25 -4.09 -5.13
C GLN A 296 5.83 -4.62 -5.37
N ILE A 297 5.06 -3.91 -6.18
CA ILE A 297 3.72 -4.31 -6.61
C ILE A 297 3.87 -5.48 -7.58
N GLU A 298 3.16 -6.57 -7.31
CA GLU A 298 3.26 -7.81 -8.08
C GLU A 298 2.85 -7.57 -9.54
N GLY A 299 3.70 -7.96 -10.50
CA GLY A 299 3.43 -7.86 -11.93
C GLY A 299 3.75 -6.52 -12.61
N THR A 300 4.14 -5.48 -11.86
CA THR A 300 4.23 -4.10 -12.42
C THR A 300 5.65 -3.53 -12.45
N GLY A 301 6.60 -4.09 -11.69
CA GLY A 301 7.95 -3.47 -11.60
C GLY A 301 8.00 -2.17 -10.79
N CYS A 302 6.86 -1.75 -10.23
CA CYS A 302 6.71 -0.52 -9.45
C CYS A 302 6.68 -0.81 -7.95
N PHE A 303 6.84 0.26 -7.18
CA PHE A 303 6.92 0.23 -5.74
C PHE A 303 5.89 1.17 -5.12
N GLY A 304 5.44 0.84 -3.92
CA GLY A 304 4.57 1.72 -3.15
C GLY A 304 3.14 1.23 -3.06
N SER A 305 2.18 2.11 -3.33
CA SER A 305 0.77 1.88 -3.01
C SER A 305 0.15 0.89 -3.98
N GLU A 306 -0.46 -0.17 -3.46
CA GLU A 306 -1.21 -1.15 -4.26
C GLU A 306 -2.56 -0.59 -4.73
N TRP A 307 -3.01 0.53 -4.15
CA TRP A 307 -4.25 1.16 -4.53
C TRP A 307 -4.12 1.88 -5.87
N SER A 308 -4.88 1.37 -6.84
CA SER A 308 -5.11 2.07 -8.11
C SER A 308 -6.03 3.28 -7.90
N VAL A 309 -5.99 4.21 -8.84
CA VAL A 309 -6.91 5.36 -8.87
C VAL A 309 -8.37 4.89 -8.89
N SER A 310 -8.69 3.89 -9.72
CA SER A 310 -10.04 3.32 -9.82
C SER A 310 -10.51 2.68 -8.52
N GLN A 311 -9.65 1.98 -7.79
CA GLN A 311 -9.99 1.42 -6.48
C GLN A 311 -10.27 2.50 -5.44
N VAL A 312 -9.52 3.61 -5.46
CA VAL A 312 -9.78 4.76 -4.60
C VAL A 312 -11.12 5.41 -4.96
N GLU A 313 -11.41 5.57 -6.25
CA GLU A 313 -12.69 6.10 -6.73
C GLU A 313 -13.86 5.18 -6.33
N ASP A 314 -13.71 3.87 -6.44
CA ASP A 314 -14.71 2.88 -6.03
C ASP A 314 -14.98 2.93 -4.52
N LEU A 315 -13.92 3.10 -3.73
CA LEU A 315 -14.00 3.27 -2.28
C LEU A 315 -14.84 4.49 -1.90
N ILE A 316 -14.67 5.61 -2.63
CA ILE A 316 -15.32 6.89 -2.29
C ILE A 316 -16.72 6.98 -2.89
N ASN A 317 -16.93 6.42 -4.07
CA ASN A 317 -18.23 6.35 -4.71
C ASN A 317 -19.20 5.41 -3.99
N LEU A 318 -18.69 4.65 -3.00
CA LEU A 318 -19.49 3.80 -2.14
C LEU A 318 -20.41 2.92 -2.99
N GLN A 319 -19.87 2.16 -3.95
CA GLN A 319 -20.67 1.43 -4.96
C GLN A 319 -21.82 0.59 -4.37
N GLN A 320 -21.70 0.16 -3.11
CA GLN A 320 -22.72 -0.61 -2.39
C GLN A 320 -23.85 0.22 -1.77
N PHE A 321 -23.72 1.54 -1.72
CA PHE A 321 -24.73 2.47 -1.23
C PHE A 321 -25.58 2.99 -2.39
N ASN A 322 -26.87 2.68 -2.34
CA ASN A 322 -27.85 3.20 -3.30
C ASN A 322 -28.19 4.67 -2.96
N LEU A 323 -27.30 5.58 -3.36
CA LEU A 323 -27.50 7.02 -3.28
C LEU A 323 -28.11 7.53 -4.58
N ASP A 324 -29.19 8.31 -4.49
CA ASP A 324 -29.74 8.99 -5.66
C ASP A 324 -28.82 10.15 -6.13
N THR A 325 -29.04 10.64 -7.36
CA THR A 325 -28.23 11.72 -7.94
C THR A 325 -28.23 12.99 -7.08
N ALA A 326 -29.34 13.27 -6.37
CA ALA A 326 -29.44 14.44 -5.50
C ALA A 326 -28.61 14.28 -4.21
N GLN A 327 -28.55 13.06 -3.66
CA GLN A 327 -27.75 12.71 -2.49
C GLN A 327 -26.26 12.70 -2.80
N ARG A 328 -25.87 12.20 -3.99
CA ARG A 328 -24.48 12.16 -4.44
C ARG A 328 -23.85 13.56 -4.59
N ARG A 329 -24.65 14.59 -4.87
CA ARG A 329 -24.20 16.00 -4.86
C ARG A 329 -23.72 16.51 -3.50
N TYR A 330 -24.08 15.82 -2.41
CA TYR A 330 -23.59 16.16 -1.07
C TYR A 330 -22.34 15.37 -0.68
N VAL A 331 -21.82 14.49 -1.54
CA VAL A 331 -20.50 13.90 -1.33
C VAL A 331 -19.49 15.03 -1.48
N PRO A 332 -18.79 15.42 -0.39
CA PRO A 332 -17.91 16.58 -0.44
C PRO A 332 -16.72 16.26 -1.33
N SER A 333 -16.39 17.21 -2.20
CA SER A 333 -15.08 17.26 -2.81
C SER A 333 -14.05 17.49 -1.68
N GLN A 334 -13.19 16.51 -1.45
CA GLN A 334 -12.26 16.53 -0.33
C GLN A 334 -11.02 15.72 -0.69
N GLY A 335 -9.88 16.04 -0.08
CA GLY A 335 -8.73 15.17 -0.15
C GLY A 335 -8.90 13.92 0.73
N ILE A 336 -8.06 12.93 0.49
CA ILE A 336 -7.94 11.70 1.29
C ILE A 336 -6.47 11.41 1.51
N VAL A 337 -6.10 11.03 2.73
CA VAL A 337 -4.81 10.41 3.01
C VAL A 337 -5.03 8.91 3.16
N LEU A 338 -4.30 8.14 2.38
CA LEU A 338 -4.24 6.68 2.43
C LEU A 338 -2.88 6.28 2.98
N VAL A 339 -2.88 5.44 4.00
CA VAL A 339 -1.67 4.89 4.60
C VAL A 339 -1.76 3.38 4.53
N GLU A 340 -0.75 2.77 3.95
CA GLU A 340 -0.59 1.32 3.84
C GLU A 340 0.68 0.88 4.56
N MET A 341 0.67 -0.35 5.05
CA MET A 341 1.80 -0.93 5.74
C MET A 341 1.89 -2.42 5.46
N TRP A 342 3.07 -2.85 5.03
CA TRP A 342 3.45 -4.24 4.89
C TRP A 342 4.46 -4.58 5.96
N TRP A 343 4.25 -5.71 6.63
CA TRP A 343 5.12 -6.14 7.71
C TRP A 343 5.28 -7.66 7.69
N LYS A 344 6.53 -8.14 7.69
CA LYS A 344 6.81 -9.57 7.69
C LYS A 344 6.57 -10.18 9.08
N HIS A 345 5.63 -11.10 9.20
CA HIS A 345 5.33 -11.80 10.44
C HIS A 345 6.31 -12.93 10.72
N GLU A 346 7.03 -12.82 11.84
CA GLU A 346 7.88 -13.88 12.37
C GLU A 346 7.04 -14.83 13.22
N THR A 347 6.93 -16.09 12.77
CA THR A 347 6.20 -17.12 13.54
C THR A 347 6.98 -17.52 14.79
N LEU A 348 6.28 -17.86 15.88
CA LEU A 348 6.92 -18.30 17.14
C LEU A 348 7.77 -19.57 16.95
N SER A 349 7.49 -20.35 15.90
CA SER A 349 8.24 -21.55 15.56
C SER A 349 9.73 -21.28 15.30
N GLN A 350 10.05 -20.10 14.77
CA GLN A 350 11.43 -19.64 14.58
C GLN A 350 12.08 -19.26 15.92
N PHE A 351 11.32 -18.66 16.83
CA PHE A 351 11.83 -18.17 18.12
C PHE A 351 12.20 -19.28 19.11
N VAL A 352 11.44 -20.38 19.17
CA VAL A 352 11.62 -21.42 20.22
C VAL A 352 12.60 -22.52 19.81
N GLY A 353 13.26 -22.42 18.65
CA GLY A 353 14.19 -23.47 18.17
C GLY A 353 13.52 -24.83 17.92
N LEU A 354 12.18 -24.87 17.93
CA LEU A 354 11.37 -26.06 17.63
C LEU A 354 11.26 -26.34 16.12
N SER A 355 11.83 -25.44 15.31
CA SER A 355 11.87 -25.49 13.85
C SER A 355 12.11 -26.91 13.31
N PRO A 356 13.19 -27.66 13.63
CA PRO A 356 13.43 -28.93 12.96
C PRO A 356 12.43 -30.06 13.31
N VAL A 357 11.65 -29.96 14.39
CA VAL A 357 10.80 -31.06 14.89
C VAL A 357 9.33 -30.87 14.53
N ILE A 358 8.84 -29.63 14.47
CA ILE A 358 7.43 -29.30 14.18
C ILE A 358 7.27 -28.73 12.76
N SER A 359 8.38 -28.48 12.06
CA SER A 359 8.46 -27.87 10.72
C SER A 359 7.56 -28.49 9.65
N PRO A 360 7.29 -29.80 9.54
CA PRO A 360 6.56 -30.31 8.37
C PRO A 360 5.14 -29.75 8.23
N VAL A 361 4.48 -29.44 9.36
CA VAL A 361 3.12 -28.88 9.34
C VAL A 361 3.15 -27.36 9.13
N PHE A 362 4.13 -26.67 9.72
CA PHE A 362 4.25 -25.22 9.59
C PHE A 362 4.93 -24.77 8.29
N ALA A 363 5.79 -25.59 7.70
CA ALA A 363 6.40 -25.34 6.38
C ALA A 363 5.35 -25.30 5.26
N ILE A 364 4.20 -25.97 5.45
CA ILE A 364 3.07 -25.90 4.50
C ILE A 364 2.43 -24.50 4.50
N LEU A 365 2.51 -23.76 5.62
CA LEU A 365 1.93 -22.42 5.73
C LEU A 365 2.82 -21.31 5.17
N GLY A 366 4.00 -21.66 4.63
CA GLY A 366 5.00 -20.69 4.18
C GLY A 366 5.76 -20.07 5.35
N THR A 367 7.04 -19.77 5.15
CA THR A 367 7.89 -19.11 6.15
C THR A 367 7.70 -17.59 6.20
N ASP A 368 7.07 -17.04 5.16
CA ASP A 368 7.05 -15.60 4.88
C ASP A 368 5.60 -15.13 4.76
N THR A 369 4.93 -14.98 5.90
CA THR A 369 3.62 -14.34 5.93
C THR A 369 3.83 -12.83 6.02
N VAL A 370 3.43 -12.09 5.00
CA VAL A 370 3.37 -10.63 5.04
C VAL A 370 1.97 -10.22 5.53
N ILE A 371 1.93 -9.37 6.55
CA ILE A 371 0.69 -8.75 6.99
C ILE A 371 0.60 -7.39 6.30
N GLU A 372 -0.49 -7.19 5.59
CA GLU A 372 -0.86 -5.92 5.00
C GLU A 372 -2.00 -5.29 5.82
N THR A 373 -1.88 -3.99 6.10
CA THR A 373 -2.96 -3.19 6.68
C THR A 373 -2.98 -1.82 6.03
N TRP A 374 -4.16 -1.22 5.93
CA TRP A 374 -4.32 0.13 5.42
C TRP A 374 -5.37 0.92 6.19
N ALA A 375 -5.29 2.25 6.09
CA ALA A 375 -6.28 3.16 6.61
C ALA A 375 -6.38 4.40 5.71
N ALA A 376 -7.61 4.85 5.46
CA ALA A 376 -7.90 6.06 4.71
C ALA A 376 -8.69 7.05 5.58
N PHE A 377 -8.32 8.34 5.54
CA PHE A 377 -9.03 9.40 6.25
C PHE A 377 -9.17 10.67 5.39
N PRO A 378 -10.20 11.50 5.60
CA PRO A 378 -10.33 12.77 4.88
C PRO A 378 -9.17 13.73 5.15
N LEU A 379 -8.62 14.31 4.09
CA LEU A 379 -7.48 15.21 4.09
C LEU A 379 -7.89 16.58 3.52
N PRO A 380 -8.33 17.54 4.37
CA PRO A 380 -8.89 18.80 3.90
C PRO A 380 -7.87 19.74 3.25
N GLN A 381 -6.57 19.52 3.45
CA GLN A 381 -5.51 20.38 2.87
C GLN A 381 -5.33 20.17 1.36
N VAL A 382 -5.76 19.03 0.86
CA VAL A 382 -5.71 18.70 -0.55
C VAL A 382 -7.06 19.05 -1.12
N GLU A 383 -7.23 20.33 -1.44
CA GLU A 383 -8.47 20.82 -2.06
C GLU A 383 -8.49 20.38 -3.52
N PRO A 384 -9.51 19.62 -3.96
CA PRO A 384 -9.72 19.36 -5.38
C PRO A 384 -10.11 20.66 -6.09
N ARG A 385 -9.44 20.97 -7.21
CA ARG A 385 -9.77 22.14 -8.03
C ARG A 385 -9.74 21.83 -9.52
N ILE A 386 -10.69 21.03 -9.98
CA ILE A 386 -11.17 21.15 -11.36
C ILE A 386 -12.25 22.25 -11.37
N GLU A 387 -11.95 23.37 -12.00
CA GLU A 387 -12.96 24.38 -12.30
C GLU A 387 -13.78 23.91 -13.50
N PHE A 388 -15.10 23.84 -13.34
CA PHE A 388 -16.04 23.58 -14.43
C PHE A 388 -16.67 24.90 -14.86
N GLU A 389 -16.66 25.21 -16.16
CA GLU A 389 -17.46 26.33 -16.68
C GLU A 389 -18.96 26.02 -16.46
N GLN A 390 -19.61 26.79 -15.57
CA GLN A 390 -21.05 26.66 -15.24
C GLN A 390 -21.95 27.43 -16.20
#